data_AF-A0A7X8YRE0-F1
#
_entry.id   AF-A0A7X8YRE0-F1
#
_cell.length_a   1.000
_cell.length_b   1.000
_cell.length_c   1.000
_cell.angle_alpha   90.00
_cell.angle_beta   90.00
_cell.angle_gamma   90.00
#
_symmetry.space_group_name_H-M   'P 1'
#
loop_
_entity.id
_entity.type
_entity.pdbx_description
1 polymer ?
#
loop_
_entity_poly.entity_id
_entity_poly.type
_entity_poly.pdbx_seq_one_letter_code
_entity_poly.pdbx_strand_id
1 'polypeptide(L)'
;MNGKVEAKKKWYENAAVMTLIGVLIGSVLSIFGNYFVAFVEQQYEVKNTNLEIKSNIYSEMIQSTYSLMAMNDGLIEPDLASFKEESYKIMAKARIYCDDDVVQLYNDFLSTFFTEREYDGDFVDNKLIPAIRVDLQVDD
;
A
#
# COMPACT_ATOMS: atom_id res chain seq x y z
N MET A 1 28.90 -68.79 -0.08
CA MET A 1 29.47 -67.43 -0.27
C MET A 1 28.59 -66.51 -1.11
N ASN A 2 27.72 -67.01 -2.01
CA ASN A 2 26.85 -66.18 -2.87
C ASN A 2 25.80 -65.31 -2.14
N GLY A 3 25.15 -65.80 -1.07
CA GLY A 3 24.09 -65.03 -0.39
C GLY A 3 24.57 -63.75 0.33
N LYS A 4 25.84 -63.69 0.76
CA LYS A 4 26.42 -62.45 1.36
C LYS A 4 26.77 -61.39 0.31
N VAL A 5 27.06 -61.82 -0.92
CA VAL A 5 27.37 -60.92 -2.05
C VAL A 5 26.08 -60.32 -2.60
N GLU A 6 25.01 -61.11 -2.73
CA GLU A 6 23.67 -60.61 -3.09
C GLU A 6 23.09 -59.66 -2.04
N ALA A 7 23.21 -59.99 -0.75
CA ALA A 7 22.73 -59.12 0.32
C ALA A 7 23.44 -57.76 0.36
N LYS A 8 24.77 -57.74 0.12
CA LYS A 8 25.53 -56.49 -0.01
C LYS A 8 25.11 -55.68 -1.24
N LYS A 9 24.94 -56.33 -2.39
CA LYS A 9 24.51 -55.67 -3.63
C LYS A 9 23.14 -55.00 -3.47
N LYS A 10 22.19 -55.70 -2.85
CA LYS A 10 20.83 -55.19 -2.56
C LYS A 10 20.84 -54.01 -1.57
N TRP A 11 21.77 -53.99 -0.62
CA TRP A 11 21.94 -52.87 0.30
C TRP A 11 22.48 -51.62 -0.41
N TYR A 12 23.47 -51.77 -1.30
CA TYR A 12 23.99 -50.66 -2.10
C TYR A 12 22.95 -50.09 -3.07
N GLU A 13 22.15 -50.95 -3.71
CA GLU A 13 21.04 -50.53 -4.58
C GLU A 13 19.99 -49.71 -3.81
N ASN A 14 19.58 -50.17 -2.63
CA ASN A 14 18.65 -49.43 -1.78
C ASN A 14 19.23 -48.10 -1.27
N ALA A 15 20.51 -48.07 -0.89
CA ALA A 15 21.18 -46.84 -0.45
C ALA A 15 21.28 -45.80 -1.58
N ALA A 16 21.57 -46.25 -2.81
CA ALA A 16 21.60 -45.39 -3.99
C ALA A 16 20.21 -44.80 -4.29
N VAL A 17 19.15 -45.61 -4.23
CA VAL A 17 17.77 -45.15 -4.46
C VAL A 17 17.33 -44.15 -3.40
N MET A 18 17.61 -44.39 -2.11
CA MET A 18 17.27 -43.47 -1.03
C MET A 18 18.02 -42.13 -1.15
N THR A 19 19.28 -42.17 -1.58
CA THR A 19 20.07 -40.95 -1.83
C THR A 19 19.49 -40.15 -3.00
N LEU A 20 19.10 -40.81 -4.08
CA LEU A 20 18.46 -40.16 -5.23
C LEU A 20 17.13 -39.50 -4.84
N ILE A 21 16.30 -40.20 -4.06
CA ILE A 21 15.03 -39.66 -3.54
C ILE A 21 15.30 -38.44 -2.65
N GLY A 22 16.31 -38.50 -1.77
CA GLY A 22 16.69 -37.38 -0.92
C GLY A 22 17.14 -36.15 -1.72
N VAL A 23 17.92 -36.34 -2.79
CA VAL A 23 18.33 -35.27 -3.70
C VAL A 23 17.14 -34.67 -4.45
N LEU A 24 16.23 -35.51 -4.96
CA LEU A 24 15.03 -35.04 -5.65
C LEU A 24 14.14 -34.23 -4.71
N ILE A 25 13.85 -34.74 -3.50
CA ILE A 25 13.05 -34.01 -2.50
C ILE A 25 13.75 -32.70 -2.10
N GLY A 26 15.05 -32.73 -1.81
CA GLY A 26 15.81 -31.53 -1.46
C GLY A 26 15.81 -30.48 -2.57
N SER A 27 15.95 -30.88 -3.83
CA SER A 27 15.91 -29.96 -4.97
C SER A 27 14.53 -29.34 -5.17
N VAL A 28 13.46 -30.13 -5.00
CA VAL A 28 12.07 -29.64 -5.10
C VAL A 28 11.80 -28.64 -3.98
N LEU A 29 12.17 -28.97 -2.73
CA LEU A 29 11.99 -28.06 -1.60
C LEU A 29 12.77 -26.75 -1.77
N SER A 30 13.98 -26.79 -2.30
CA SER A 30 14.76 -25.57 -2.61
C SER A 30 14.11 -24.71 -3.68
N ILE A 31 13.57 -25.31 -4.74
CA ILE A 31 12.85 -24.59 -5.81
C ILE A 31 11.58 -23.94 -5.24
N PHE A 32 10.78 -24.69 -4.47
CA PHE A 32 9.57 -24.16 -3.83
C PHE A 32 9.88 -23.08 -2.79
N GLY A 33 10.95 -23.26 -2.00
CA GLY A 33 11.40 -22.26 -1.02
C GLY A 33 11.75 -20.93 -1.69
N ASN A 34 12.54 -20.96 -2.76
CA ASN A 34 12.90 -19.75 -3.52
C ASN A 34 11.67 -19.08 -4.15
N TYR A 35 10.74 -19.87 -4.70
CA TYR A 35 9.49 -19.34 -5.26
C TYR A 35 8.61 -18.67 -4.21
N PHE A 36 8.51 -19.27 -3.01
CA PHE A 36 7.73 -18.73 -1.91
C PHE A 36 8.32 -17.41 -1.41
N VAL A 37 9.65 -17.34 -1.23
CA VAL A 37 10.34 -16.11 -0.84
C VAL A 37 10.09 -15.00 -1.86
N ALA A 38 10.28 -15.27 -3.15
CA ALA A 38 10.04 -14.29 -4.22
C ALA A 38 8.58 -13.82 -4.27
N PHE A 39 7.61 -14.73 -4.06
CA PHE A 39 6.20 -14.36 -3.99
C PHE A 39 5.90 -13.45 -2.79
N VAL A 40 6.45 -13.75 -1.62
CA VAL A 40 6.29 -12.93 -0.42
C VAL A 40 6.91 -11.55 -0.63
N GLU A 41 8.13 -11.47 -1.17
CA GLU A 41 8.80 -10.21 -1.51
C GLU A 41 7.94 -9.36 -2.46
N GLN A 42 7.38 -9.97 -3.51
CA GLN A 42 6.49 -9.28 -4.45
C GLN A 42 5.22 -8.72 -3.76
N GLN A 43 4.62 -9.46 -2.84
CA GLN A 43 3.45 -8.98 -2.08
C GLN A 43 3.81 -7.80 -1.17
N TYR A 44 5.00 -7.83 -0.54
CA TYR A 44 5.51 -6.71 0.26
C TYR A 44 5.78 -5.47 -0.60
N GLU A 45 6.39 -5.63 -1.77
CA GLU A 45 6.64 -4.53 -2.71
C GLU A 45 5.33 -3.88 -3.14
N VAL A 46 4.34 -4.66 -3.58
CA VAL A 46 3.02 -4.14 -3.99
C VAL A 46 2.34 -3.40 -2.83
N LYS A 47 2.39 -3.97 -1.61
CA LYS A 47 1.81 -3.32 -0.43
C LYS A 47 2.50 -1.99 -0.12
N ASN A 48 3.83 -1.94 -0.18
CA ASN A 48 4.59 -0.72 0.07
C ASN A 48 4.32 0.35 -1.00
N THR A 49 4.27 -0.03 -2.28
CA THR A 49 3.92 0.89 -3.37
C THR A 49 2.51 1.46 -3.17
N ASN A 50 1.53 0.64 -2.77
CA ASN A 50 0.19 1.13 -2.49
C ASN A 50 0.15 2.11 -1.30
N LEU A 51 0.91 1.85 -0.25
CA LEU A 51 1.05 2.79 0.88
C LEU A 51 1.73 4.11 0.45
N GLU A 52 2.75 4.05 -0.40
CA GLU A 52 3.42 5.23 -0.94
C GLU A 52 2.47 6.07 -1.81
N ILE A 53 1.72 5.43 -2.71
CA ILE A 53 0.69 6.10 -3.53
C ILE A 53 -0.34 6.78 -2.63
N LYS A 54 -0.85 6.06 -1.63
CA LYS A 54 -1.82 6.56 -0.66
C LYS A 54 -1.29 7.78 0.10
N SER A 55 -0.06 7.70 0.61
CA SER A 55 0.63 8.79 1.31
C SER A 55 0.78 10.03 0.42
N ASN A 56 1.16 9.85 -0.85
CA ASN A 56 1.28 10.94 -1.80
C ASN A 56 -0.06 11.63 -2.05
N ILE A 57 -1.15 10.86 -2.21
CA ILE A 57 -2.49 11.43 -2.40
C ILE A 57 -2.93 12.22 -1.17
N TYR A 58 -2.69 11.71 0.04
CA TYR A 58 -3.01 12.46 1.26
C TYR A 58 -2.18 13.72 1.42
N SER A 59 -0.91 13.71 1.00
CA SER A 59 -0.10 14.93 0.93
C SER A 59 -0.70 15.94 -0.05
N GLU A 60 -1.18 15.50 -1.23
CA GLU A 60 -1.88 16.38 -2.19
C GLU A 60 -3.16 16.98 -1.56
N MET A 61 -3.95 16.19 -0.84
CA MET A 61 -5.17 16.66 -0.15
C MET A 61 -4.87 17.71 0.91
N ILE A 62 -3.84 17.49 1.74
CA ILE A 62 -3.42 18.44 2.78
C ILE A 62 -2.89 19.74 2.15
N GLN A 63 -2.07 19.65 1.10
CA GLN A 63 -1.55 20.82 0.40
C GLN A 63 -2.67 21.63 -0.26
N SER A 64 -3.64 20.96 -0.88
CA SER A 64 -4.82 21.61 -1.45
C SER A 64 -5.63 22.33 -0.36
N THR A 65 -5.85 21.69 0.78
CA THR A 65 -6.55 22.27 1.94
C THR A 65 -5.88 23.56 2.43
N TYR A 66 -4.56 23.55 2.64
CA TYR A 66 -3.83 24.75 3.07
C TYR A 66 -3.75 25.84 2.00
N SER A 67 -3.76 25.47 0.73
CA SER A 67 -3.82 26.45 -0.35
C SER A 67 -5.16 27.18 -0.37
N LEU A 68 -6.27 26.46 -0.10
CA LEU A 68 -7.60 27.07 0.05
C LEU A 68 -7.69 27.96 1.30
N MET A 69 -7.03 27.58 2.40
CA MET A 69 -6.86 28.45 3.57
C MET A 69 -6.13 29.75 3.19
N ALA A 70 -5.00 29.66 2.48
CA ALA A 70 -4.26 30.84 2.05
C ALA A 70 -5.07 31.74 1.09
N MET A 71 -5.94 31.17 0.26
CA MET A 71 -6.90 31.95 -0.55
C MET A 71 -7.92 32.68 0.31
N ASN A 72 -8.49 31.97 1.30
CA ASN A 72 -9.47 32.54 2.21
C ASN A 72 -8.89 33.71 3.01
N ASP A 73 -7.63 33.59 3.42
CA ASP A 73 -6.88 34.64 4.13
C ASP A 73 -6.41 35.79 3.21
N GLY A 74 -6.66 35.69 1.89
CA GLY A 74 -6.24 36.68 0.90
C GLY A 74 -4.73 36.73 0.66
N LEU A 75 -3.99 35.68 1.04
CA LEU A 75 -2.54 35.59 0.88
C LEU A 75 -2.12 35.20 -0.54
N ILE A 76 -3.01 34.55 -1.29
CA ILE A 76 -2.81 34.18 -2.69
C ILE A 76 -3.99 34.61 -3.57
N GLU A 77 -3.72 34.88 -4.84
CA GLU A 77 -4.75 35.33 -5.79
C GLU A 77 -5.79 34.21 -6.03
N PRO A 78 -7.09 34.49 -5.94
CA PRO A 78 -8.12 33.45 -6.01
C PRO A 78 -8.33 32.93 -7.44
N ASP A 79 -7.59 31.90 -7.83
CA ASP A 79 -7.90 31.06 -9.00
C ASP A 79 -8.75 29.84 -8.63
N LEU A 80 -9.99 30.13 -8.24
CA LEU A 80 -10.91 29.12 -7.73
C LEU A 80 -11.29 28.06 -8.78
N ALA A 81 -11.20 28.38 -10.07
CA ALA A 81 -11.51 27.43 -11.14
C ALA A 81 -10.43 26.36 -11.26
N SER A 82 -9.16 26.76 -11.29
CA SER A 82 -8.03 25.84 -11.33
C SER A 82 -7.96 24.97 -10.08
N PHE A 83 -8.20 25.55 -8.90
CA PHE A 83 -8.22 24.79 -7.65
C PHE A 83 -9.34 23.76 -7.59
N LYS A 84 -10.51 24.09 -8.12
CA LYS A 84 -11.62 23.14 -8.21
C LYS A 84 -11.29 21.97 -9.14
N GLU A 85 -10.64 22.23 -10.27
CA GLU A 85 -10.18 21.17 -11.18
C GLU A 85 -9.13 20.27 -10.51
N GLU A 86 -8.14 20.85 -9.84
CA GLU A 86 -7.11 20.12 -9.12
C GLU A 86 -7.71 19.25 -8.01
N SER A 87 -8.63 19.81 -7.22
CA SER A 87 -9.35 19.10 -6.17
C SER A 87 -10.10 17.87 -6.70
N TYR A 88 -10.70 17.96 -7.89
CA TYR A 88 -11.35 16.81 -8.54
C TYR A 88 -10.37 15.74 -9.02
N LYS A 89 -9.18 16.13 -9.50
CA LYS A 89 -8.13 15.16 -9.87
C LYS A 89 -7.63 14.41 -8.65
N ILE A 90 -7.42 15.12 -7.53
CA ILE A 90 -7.04 14.51 -6.25
C ILE A 90 -8.13 13.53 -5.78
N MET A 91 -9.40 13.97 -5.77
CA MET A 91 -10.54 13.13 -5.39
C MET A 91 -10.67 11.86 -6.25
N ALA A 92 -10.41 11.95 -7.56
CA ALA A 92 -10.47 10.80 -8.44
C ALA A 92 -9.40 9.76 -8.08
N LYS A 93 -8.18 10.18 -7.72
CA LYS A 93 -7.13 9.27 -7.23
C LYS A 93 -7.50 8.72 -5.85
N ALA A 94 -7.99 9.57 -4.95
CA ALA A 94 -8.30 9.20 -3.57
C ALA A 94 -9.36 8.09 -3.50
N ARG A 95 -10.41 8.15 -4.33
CA ARG A 95 -11.43 7.09 -4.44
C ARG A 95 -10.91 5.70 -4.84
N ILE A 96 -9.67 5.59 -5.32
CA ILE A 96 -9.07 4.32 -5.74
C ILE A 96 -8.18 3.75 -4.63
N TYR A 97 -7.48 4.60 -3.87
CA TYR A 97 -6.37 4.19 -3.00
C TYR A 97 -6.55 4.56 -1.53
N CYS A 98 -7.45 5.48 -1.22
CA CYS A 98 -7.67 6.03 0.11
C CYS A 98 -8.93 5.42 0.75
N ASP A 99 -9.04 5.57 2.07
CA ASP A 99 -10.22 5.13 2.81
C ASP A 99 -11.43 6.02 2.48
N ASP A 100 -12.60 5.39 2.31
CA ASP A 100 -13.83 6.07 1.91
C ASP A 100 -14.24 7.15 2.91
N ASP A 101 -14.00 6.96 4.21
CA ASP A 101 -14.34 7.94 5.25
C ASP A 101 -13.50 9.22 5.09
N VAL A 102 -12.20 9.08 4.78
CA VAL A 102 -11.30 10.21 4.55
C VAL A 102 -11.67 10.93 3.25
N VAL A 103 -11.99 10.17 2.19
CA VAL A 103 -12.45 10.70 0.91
C VAL A 103 -13.73 11.52 1.09
N GLN A 104 -14.67 11.03 1.91
CA GLN A 104 -15.92 11.74 2.19
C GLN A 104 -15.67 13.03 2.98
N LEU A 105 -14.82 12.99 4.03
CA LEU A 105 -14.49 14.19 4.80
C LEU A 105 -13.86 15.28 3.94
N TYR A 106 -12.97 14.91 3.01
CA TYR A 106 -12.38 15.88 2.09
C TYR A 106 -13.40 16.43 1.10
N ASN A 107 -14.30 15.57 0.59
CA ASN A 107 -15.39 16.02 -0.27
C ASN A 107 -16.34 16.99 0.46
N ASP A 108 -16.63 16.74 1.74
CA ASP A 108 -17.47 17.60 2.56
C ASP A 108 -16.79 18.96 2.77
N PHE A 109 -15.49 18.96 3.12
CA PHE A 109 -14.69 20.19 3.21
C PHE A 109 -14.72 21.01 1.91
N LEU A 110 -14.42 20.39 0.76
CA LEU A 110 -14.44 21.08 -0.53
C LEU A 110 -15.82 21.62 -0.87
N SER A 111 -16.87 20.85 -0.60
CA SER A 111 -18.25 21.25 -0.87
C SER A 111 -18.64 22.47 -0.05
N THR A 112 -18.33 22.48 1.25
CA THR A 112 -18.52 23.63 2.14
C THR A 112 -17.73 24.83 1.64
N PHE A 113 -16.42 24.68 1.42
CA PHE A 113 -15.57 25.78 0.97
C PHE A 113 -16.06 26.41 -0.34
N PHE A 114 -16.38 25.61 -1.37
CA PHE A 114 -16.83 26.13 -2.65
C PHE A 114 -18.24 26.73 -2.63
N THR A 115 -19.06 26.36 -1.63
CA THR A 115 -20.42 26.86 -1.46
C THR A 115 -20.42 28.15 -0.63
N GLU A 116 -19.78 28.10 0.52
CA GLU A 116 -19.82 29.14 1.56
C GLU A 116 -18.70 30.17 1.38
N ARG A 117 -17.64 29.83 0.63
CA ARG A 117 -16.44 30.65 0.44
C ARG A 117 -15.72 30.95 1.75
N GLU A 118 -15.81 30.03 2.70
CA GLU A 118 -15.21 30.12 4.02
C GLU A 118 -14.39 28.86 4.31
N TYR A 119 -13.23 29.05 4.94
CA TYR A 119 -12.38 27.95 5.40
C TYR A 119 -12.78 27.54 6.81
N ASP A 120 -13.29 26.31 6.96
CA ASP A 120 -13.60 25.71 8.25
C ASP A 120 -12.36 25.01 8.84
N GLY A 121 -11.53 25.78 9.55
CA GLY A 121 -10.32 25.28 10.20
C GLY A 121 -10.61 24.24 11.29
N ASP A 122 -11.70 24.41 12.04
CA ASP A 122 -12.06 23.47 13.11
C ASP A 122 -12.41 22.09 12.54
N PHE A 123 -13.12 22.04 11.40
CA PHE A 123 -13.37 20.79 10.69
C PHE A 123 -12.08 20.14 10.19
N VAL A 124 -11.20 20.92 9.57
CA VAL A 124 -9.94 20.39 9.01
C VAL A 124 -9.06 19.81 10.11
N ASP A 125 -8.81 20.59 11.16
CA ASP A 125 -7.85 20.24 12.20
C ASP A 125 -8.35 19.12 13.12
N ASN A 126 -9.67 19.05 13.36
CA ASN A 126 -10.25 18.08 14.30
C ASN A 126 -10.91 16.87 13.64
N LYS A 127 -11.13 16.87 12.32
CA LYS A 127 -11.75 15.74 11.61
C LYS A 127 -10.92 15.24 10.44
N LEU A 128 -10.64 16.09 9.46
CA LEU A 128 -10.00 15.66 8.21
C LEU A 128 -8.55 15.20 8.44
N ILE A 129 -7.71 16.05 9.05
CA ILE A 129 -6.29 15.72 9.28
C ILE A 129 -6.14 14.51 10.22
N PRO A 130 -6.88 14.41 11.35
CA PRO A 130 -6.84 13.23 12.19
C PRO A 130 -7.25 11.95 11.45
N ALA A 131 -8.30 11.97 10.63
CA ALA A 131 -8.72 10.80 9.86
C ALA A 131 -7.64 10.34 8.87
N ILE A 132 -6.94 11.28 8.21
CA ILE A 132 -5.79 10.97 7.34
C ILE A 132 -4.66 10.28 8.14
N ARG A 133 -4.35 10.77 9.34
CA ARG A 133 -3.27 10.20 10.17
C ARG A 133 -3.59 8.79 10.62
N VAL A 134 -4.80 8.56 11.14
CA VAL A 134 -5.29 7.23 11.54
C VAL A 134 -5.16 6.25 10.39
N ASP A 135 -5.59 6.65 9.20
CA ASP A 135 -5.64 5.77 8.03
C ASP A 135 -4.25 5.52 7.39
N LEU A 136 -3.32 6.44 7.56
CA LEU A 136 -1.91 6.19 7.27
C LEU A 136 -1.20 5.38 8.38
N GLN A 137 -1.89 5.12 9.50
CA GLN A 137 -1.31 4.52 10.71
C GLN A 137 -0.13 5.34 11.24
N VAL A 138 -0.27 6.66 11.15
CA VAL A 138 0.69 7.66 11.62
C VAL A 138 0.09 8.34 12.84
N ASP A 139 -0.23 7.58 13.89
CA ASP A 139 -0.68 8.16 15.16
C ASP A 139 0.35 7.91 16.28
N ASP A 140 0.73 9.05 16.88
CA ASP A 140 1.38 9.39 18.15
C ASP A 140 2.49 8.49 18.74
#